data_AF-A0A1G1C1A1-F1
#
_entry.id   AF-A0A1G1C1A1-F1
#
_cell.length_a   1.000
_cell.length_b   1.000
_cell.length_c   1.000
_cell.angle_alpha   90.00
_cell.angle_beta   90.00
_cell.angle_gamma   90.00
#
_symmetry.space_group_name_H-M   'P 1'
#
loop_
_entity.id
_entity.type
_entity.pdbx_description
1 polymer ?
#
loop_
_entity_poly.entity_id
_entity_poly.type
_entity_poly.pdbx_seq_one_letter_code
_entity_poly.pdbx_strand_id
1 'polypeptide(L)'
;MKTTLDIPDQVYRRVKAKCAMEGLAVREVAIGLFSSWVDETDGAAKTAPPESGTVDGQPVPAWFGALRKHAKNARGRFDMDAIRRSIAQGRARAGSRS
;
A
#
# COMPACT_ATOMS: atom_id res chain seq x y z
N MET A 1 11.86 -21.87 -2.55
CA MET A 1 13.18 -22.56 -2.54
C MET A 1 14.07 -21.95 -1.47
N LYS A 2 15.01 -22.71 -0.88
CA LYS A 2 16.01 -22.21 0.08
C LYS A 2 17.38 -22.25 -0.60
N THR A 3 18.15 -21.18 -0.44
CA THR A 3 19.52 -21.05 -0.95
C THR A 3 20.44 -20.68 0.20
N THR A 4 21.66 -21.22 0.21
CA THR A 4 22.71 -20.86 1.15
C THR A 4 23.69 -19.93 0.44
N LEU A 5 23.96 -18.78 1.04
CA LEU A 5 24.91 -17.79 0.52
C LEU A 5 26.13 -17.78 1.45
N ASP A 6 27.32 -17.83 0.87
CA ASP A 6 28.55 -17.62 1.62
C ASP A 6 28.85 -16.11 1.71
N ILE A 7 29.04 -15.61 2.93
CA ILE A 7 29.21 -14.18 3.21
C ILE A 7 30.42 -14.03 4.14
N PRO A 8 31.37 -13.12 3.85
CA PRO A 8 32.51 -12.88 4.74
C PRO A 8 32.05 -12.56 6.17
N ASP A 9 32.68 -13.21 7.17
CA ASP A 9 32.28 -13.10 8.59
C ASP A 9 32.17 -11.66 9.08
N GLN A 10 33.10 -10.80 8.66
CA GLN A 10 33.07 -9.39 9.03
C GLN A 10 31.82 -8.66 8.54
N VAL A 11 31.35 -8.97 7.33
CA VAL A 11 30.13 -8.40 6.76
C VAL A 11 28.92 -8.95 7.50
N TYR A 12 28.87 -10.27 7.71
CA TYR A 12 27.78 -10.92 8.44
C TYR A 12 27.61 -10.35 9.85
N ARG A 13 28.70 -10.16 10.61
CA ARG A 13 28.64 -9.59 11.96
C ARG A 13 28.05 -8.18 11.97
N ARG A 14 28.46 -7.32 11.03
CA ARG A 14 27.94 -5.94 10.94
C ARG A 14 26.45 -5.93 10.60
N VAL A 15 26.03 -6.76 9.65
CA VAL A 15 24.62 -6.90 9.27
C VAL A 15 23.80 -7.44 10.45
N LYS A 16 24.28 -8.48 11.13
CA LYS A 16 23.61 -9.06 12.29
C LYS A 16 23.45 -8.05 13.43
N ALA A 17 24.49 -7.27 13.72
CA ALA A 17 24.43 -6.22 14.73
C ALA A 17 23.37 -5.16 14.37
N LYS A 18 23.36 -4.68 13.12
CA LYS A 18 22.36 -3.72 12.64
C LYS A 18 20.94 -4.28 12.73
N CYS A 19 20.74 -5.53 12.30
CA CYS A 19 19.45 -6.22 12.39
C CYS A 19 18.97 -6.35 13.83
N ALA A 20 19.87 -6.67 14.77
CA ALA A 20 19.52 -6.75 16.19
C ALA A 20 19.10 -5.39 16.78
N MET A 21 19.72 -4.29 16.33
CA MET A 21 19.34 -2.93 16.74
C MET A 21 17.98 -2.51 16.18
N GLU A 22 17.67 -2.93 14.95
CA GLU A 22 16.41 -2.59 14.27
C GLU A 22 15.27 -3.59 14.58
N GLY A 23 15.55 -4.68 15.29
CA GLY A 23 14.56 -5.72 15.62
C GLY A 23 14.12 -6.57 14.41
N LEU A 24 14.91 -6.58 13.34
CA LEU A 24 14.60 -7.27 12.08
C LEU A 24 15.39 -8.58 11.95
N ALA A 25 14.83 -9.55 11.22
CA ALA A 25 15.57 -10.76 10.89
C ALA A 25 16.55 -10.52 9.73
N VAL A 26 17.77 -11.05 9.83
CA VAL A 26 18.79 -10.98 8.76
C VAL A 26 18.25 -11.50 7.42
N ARG A 27 17.38 -12.50 7.46
CA ARG A 27 16.72 -13.06 6.27
C ARG A 27 15.78 -12.05 5.60
N GLU A 28 15.00 -11.31 6.37
CA GLU A 28 14.05 -10.33 5.84
C GLU A 28 14.79 -9.17 5.19
N VAL A 29 15.85 -8.68 5.86
CA VAL A 29 16.73 -7.65 5.32
C VAL A 29 17.39 -8.12 4.02
N ALA A 30 17.91 -9.35 3.98
CA ALA A 30 18.52 -9.90 2.77
C ALA A 30 17.51 -10.02 1.63
N ILE A 31 16.31 -10.52 1.88
CA ILE A 31 15.24 -10.59 0.87
C ILE A 31 14.89 -9.20 0.36
N GLY A 32 14.68 -8.23 1.25
CA GLY A 32 14.36 -6.85 0.87
C GLY A 32 15.43 -6.21 -0.02
N LEU A 33 16.71 -6.37 0.35
CA LEU A 33 17.84 -5.86 -0.43
C LEU A 33 17.95 -6.52 -1.82
N PHE A 34 17.76 -7.84 -1.90
CA PHE A 34 17.80 -8.54 -3.18
C PHE A 34 16.61 -8.18 -4.06
N SER A 35 15.40 -8.09 -3.49
CA SER A 35 14.20 -7.66 -4.21
C SER A 35 14.35 -6.24 -4.73
N SER A 36 14.77 -5.28 -3.89
CA SER A 36 14.95 -3.90 -4.34
C SER A 36 16.01 -3.80 -5.43
N TRP A 37 17.11 -4.56 -5.31
CA TRP A 37 18.16 -4.56 -6.31
C TRP A 37 17.72 -5.16 -7.65
N VAL A 38 16.97 -6.27 -7.62
CA VAL A 38 16.41 -6.88 -8.85
C VAL A 38 15.37 -5.95 -9.47
N ASP A 39 14.48 -5.36 -8.67
CA ASP A 39 13.46 -4.41 -9.13
C ASP A 39 14.09 -3.14 -9.73
N GLU A 40 15.21 -2.67 -9.18
CA GLU A 40 15.98 -1.53 -9.71
C GLU A 40 16.68 -1.88 -11.03
N THR A 41 17.12 -3.12 -11.17
CA THR A 41 17.73 -3.64 -12.41
C THR A 41 16.68 -3.84 -13.51
N ASP A 42 15.47 -4.30 -13.17
CA ASP A 42 14.32 -4.34 -14.08
C ASP A 42 13.73 -2.93 -14.34
N GLY A 43 13.99 -1.98 -13.45
CA GLY A 43 13.53 -0.59 -13.50
C GLY A 43 14.35 0.35 -14.38
N ALA A 44 15.58 -0.02 -14.77
CA ALA A 44 16.40 0.79 -15.69
C ALA A 44 15.80 0.91 -17.11
N ALA A 45 14.73 0.17 -17.42
CA ALA A 45 14.01 0.22 -18.70
C ALA A 45 12.63 0.90 -18.65
N LYS A 46 12.15 1.43 -17.51
CA LYS A 46 10.82 2.06 -17.47
C LYS A 46 10.79 3.38 -16.72
N THR A 47 10.91 4.45 -17.51
CA THR A 47 10.18 5.71 -17.37
C THR A 47 8.83 5.50 -16.64
N ALA A 48 8.64 6.22 -15.52
CA ALA A 48 7.45 6.36 -14.66
C ALA A 48 6.09 6.48 -15.43
N PRO A 49 4.88 6.29 -14.81
CA PRO A 49 4.51 6.58 -13.40
C PRO A 49 3.42 5.64 -12.74
N PRO A 50 2.83 5.97 -11.56
CA PRO A 50 3.43 6.26 -10.27
C PRO A 50 3.07 5.20 -9.19
N GLU A 51 4.06 4.86 -8.37
CA GLU A 51 3.97 4.81 -6.91
C GLU A 51 2.91 3.86 -6.29
N SER A 52 3.30 2.60 -6.11
CA SER A 52 2.81 1.76 -5.01
C SER A 52 3.24 2.39 -3.68
N GLY A 53 2.49 3.37 -3.20
CA GLY A 53 2.64 3.85 -1.83
C GLY A 53 2.35 2.72 -0.84
N THR A 54 2.95 2.78 0.34
CA THR A 54 2.52 1.99 1.50
C THR A 54 1.75 2.91 2.43
N VAL A 55 0.51 2.56 2.77
CA VAL A 55 -0.23 3.22 3.85
C VAL A 55 -0.14 2.29 5.05
N ASP A 56 0.41 2.78 6.16
CA ASP A 56 0.59 2.03 7.41
C ASP A 56 1.29 0.66 7.23
N GLY A 57 2.30 0.60 6.36
CA GLY A 57 3.08 -0.62 6.10
C GLY A 57 2.35 -1.69 5.29
N GLN A 58 1.11 -1.44 4.83
CA GLN A 58 0.41 -2.35 3.93
C GLN A 58 0.56 -1.90 2.47
N PRO A 59 0.83 -2.84 1.53
CA PRO A 59 0.87 -2.53 0.12
C PRO A 59 -0.50 -2.04 -0.33
N VAL A 60 -0.51 -0.87 -0.96
CA VAL A 60 -1.74 -0.27 -1.46
C VAL A 60 -2.30 -1.15 -2.59
N PRO A 61 -3.55 -1.65 -2.48
CA PRO A 61 -4.14 -2.48 -3.51
C PRO A 61 -4.23 -1.75 -4.85
N ALA A 62 -4.11 -2.48 -5.96
CA ALA A 62 -4.15 -1.90 -7.31
C ALA A 62 -5.46 -1.13 -7.65
N TRP A 63 -6.54 -1.38 -6.91
CA TRP A 63 -7.81 -0.66 -7.07
C TRP A 63 -7.85 0.66 -6.29
N PHE A 64 -6.93 0.88 -5.35
CA PHE A 64 -6.88 2.07 -4.51
C PHE A 64 -6.55 3.29 -5.38
N GLY A 65 -7.40 4.32 -5.30
CA GLY A 65 -7.27 5.50 -6.15
C GLY A 65 -7.85 5.36 -7.57
N ALA A 66 -8.36 4.18 -7.97
CA ALA A 66 -9.03 4.01 -9.28
C ALA A 66 -10.24 4.96 -9.45
N LEU A 67 -10.88 5.36 -8.33
CA LEU A 67 -11.99 6.31 -8.31
C LEU A 67 -11.55 7.78 -8.21
N ARG A 68 -10.24 8.10 -8.14
CA ARG A 68 -9.75 9.48 -8.04
C ARG A 68 -10.18 10.34 -9.24
N LYS A 69 -10.37 9.73 -10.42
CA LYS A 69 -10.94 10.40 -11.61
C LYS A 69 -12.35 10.95 -11.39
N HIS A 70 -13.11 10.35 -10.48
CA HIS A 70 -14.47 10.76 -10.11
C HIS A 70 -14.52 11.69 -8.89
N ALA A 71 -13.40 11.91 -8.19
CA ALA A 71 -13.35 12.79 -7.03
C ALA A 71 -13.72 14.24 -7.38
N LYS A 72 -13.48 14.68 -8.62
CA LYS A 72 -13.92 16.00 -9.11
C LYS A 72 -15.45 16.17 -9.07
N ASN A 73 -16.20 15.07 -9.17
CA ASN A 73 -17.67 15.03 -9.10
C ASN A 73 -18.18 14.77 -7.68
N ALA A 74 -17.29 14.47 -6.73
CA ALA A 74 -17.62 14.36 -5.31
C ALA A 74 -17.80 15.75 -4.65
N ARG A 75 -18.41 16.69 -5.37
CA ARG A 75 -18.83 17.99 -4.83
C ARG A 75 -20.18 17.79 -4.15
N GLY A 76 -20.14 17.34 -2.91
CA GLY A 76 -21.32 17.12 -2.09
C GLY A 76 -20.97 16.96 -0.61
N ARG A 77 -21.96 17.18 0.27
CA ARG A 77 -21.85 16.80 1.68
C ARG A 77 -22.12 15.29 1.77
N PHE A 78 -21.06 14.48 1.71
CA PHE A 78 -21.11 13.03 2.01
C PHE A 78 -21.06 12.78 3.52
N ASP A 79 -21.70 13.65 4.29
CA ASP A 79 -21.82 13.47 5.71
C ASP A 79 -22.98 12.51 6.01
N MET A 80 -22.81 11.69 7.04
CA MET A 80 -23.76 10.64 7.41
C MET A 80 -25.15 11.21 7.70
N ASP A 81 -25.22 12.44 8.20
CA ASP A 81 -26.50 13.11 8.45
C ASP A 81 -27.23 13.55 7.17
N ALA A 82 -26.48 13.89 6.12
CA ALA A 82 -27.07 14.20 4.81
C ALA A 82 -27.62 12.92 4.16
N ILE A 83 -26.89 11.81 4.27
CA ILE A 83 -27.30 10.49 3.76
C ILE A 83 -28.57 10.01 4.47
N ARG A 84 -28.59 10.06 5.82
CA ARG A 84 -29.76 9.67 6.63
C ARG A 84 -31.01 10.48 6.26
N ARG A 85 -30.88 11.79 6.07
CA ARG A 85 -31.98 12.66 5.63
C ARG A 85 -32.50 12.30 4.25
N SER A 86 -31.62 12.01 3.29
CA SER A 86 -32.02 11.60 1.93
C SER A 86 -32.80 10.29 1.94
N ILE A 87 -32.37 9.30 2.73
CA ILE A 87 -33.05 8.01 2.85
C ILE A 87 -34.43 8.19 3.49
N ALA A 88 -34.54 9.00 4.56
CA ALA A 88 -35.81 9.28 5.22
C ALA A 88 -36.81 9.97 4.27
N GLN A 89 -36.36 10.95 3.49
CA GLN A 89 -37.19 11.63 2.48
C GLN A 89 -37.64 10.67 1.37
N GLY A 90 -36.76 9.78 0.91
CA GLY A 90 -37.09 8.76 -0.09
C GLY A 90 -38.17 7.78 0.40
N ARG A 91 -38.08 7.34 1.66
CA ARG A 91 -39.08 6.46 2.29
C ARG A 91 -40.45 7.14 2.45
N ALA A 92 -40.47 8.42 2.82
CA ALA A 92 -41.71 9.20 2.91
C ALA A 92 -42.42 9.35 1.55
N ARG A 93 -41.65 9.57 0.47
CA ARG A 93 -42.19 9.64 -0.90
C ARG A 93 -42.71 8.31 -1.42
N ALA A 94 -42.09 7.20 -1.03
CA ALA A 94 -42.57 5.86 -1.38
C ALA A 94 -43.85 5.51 -0.61
N GLY A 95 -43.98 5.95 0.64
CA GLY A 95 -45.17 5.74 1.46
C GLY A 95 -46.39 6.59 1.05
N SER A 96 -46.20 7.75 0.40
CA SER A 96 -47.32 8.62 -0.04
C SER A 96 -47.93 8.23 -1.40
N ARG A 97 -47.46 7.14 -2.02
CA ARG A 97 -47.97 6.60 -3.29
C ARG A 97 -48.75 5.30 -3.11
N SER A 98 -49.13 4.96 -1.88
CA SER A 98 -49.93 3.77 -1.55
C SER A 98 -51.26 4.15 -0.93
#